data_AF-A0AAW2L4M5-F1
#
_entry.id   AF-A0AAW2L4M5-F1
#
_cell.length_a   1.000
_cell.length_b   1.000
_cell.length_c   1.000
_cell.angle_alpha   90.00
_cell.angle_beta   90.00
_cell.angle_gamma   90.00
#
_symmetry.space_group_name_H-M   'P 1'
#
loop_
_entity.id
_entity.type
_entity.pdbx_description
1 polymer ?
#
loop_
_entity_poly.entity_id
_entity_poly.type
_entity_poly.pdbx_seq_one_letter_code
_entity_poly.pdbx_strand_id
1 'polypeptide(L)'
;MNTEMIKQKAEMLEEYFGIQIDPNGNLSRLPIVLDQYTPDMDRVPEFVLCLGNDVNWDDEKICFQTIAAAIGNFYAFHPPLLPNPSGDGMQFYQRVPSRTPEEGDASKSAVDVNKDEVEHELLLEAESSWAQREWSIQHVLFPSMRLFLKPPTSMATNGTFVKVASLEKLYKIFERC
;
A
#
# COMPACT_ATOMS: atom_id res chain seq x y z
N MET A 1 10.68 -10.78 18.56
CA MET A 1 10.88 -11.10 17.14
C MET A 1 11.77 -12.32 17.06
N ASN A 2 11.29 -13.41 16.46
CA ASN A 2 12.01 -14.69 16.42
C ASN A 2 13.06 -14.72 15.29
N THR A 3 14.02 -13.80 15.32
CA THR A 3 15.04 -13.65 14.27
C THR A 3 15.87 -14.94 14.07
N GLU A 4 16.13 -15.66 15.16
CA GLU A 4 16.89 -16.93 15.11
C GLU A 4 16.12 -18.04 14.38
N MET A 5 14.80 -18.08 14.52
CA MET A 5 13.96 -19.05 13.80
C MET A 5 13.97 -18.76 12.29
N ILE A 6 13.86 -17.49 11.91
CA ILE A 6 13.89 -17.08 10.51
C ILE A 6 15.25 -17.44 9.87
N LYS A 7 16.36 -17.20 10.58
CA LYS A 7 17.70 -17.61 10.13
C LYS A 7 17.81 -19.12 9.89
N GLN A 8 17.25 -19.95 10.77
CA GLN A 8 17.25 -21.40 10.59
C GLN A 8 16.46 -21.86 9.36
N LYS A 9 15.51 -21.05 8.89
CA LYS A 9 14.66 -21.34 7.73
C LYS A 9 15.09 -20.56 6.47
N ALA A 10 16.21 -19.83 6.51
CA ALA A 10 16.67 -18.98 5.42
C ALA A 10 16.92 -19.76 4.11
N GLU A 11 17.49 -20.95 4.18
CA GLU A 11 17.74 -21.80 3.01
C GLU A 11 16.44 -22.17 2.28
N MET A 12 15.41 -22.59 3.03
CA MET A 12 14.08 -22.87 2.48
C MET A 12 13.46 -21.61 1.84
N LEU A 13 13.53 -20.48 2.53
CA LEU A 13 12.97 -19.21 2.05
C LEU A 13 13.62 -18.75 0.74
N GLU A 14 14.91 -18.97 0.58
CA GLU A 14 15.65 -18.67 -0.65
C GLU A 14 15.25 -19.62 -1.77
N GLU A 15 15.24 -20.93 -1.51
CA GLU A 15 14.96 -21.96 -2.53
C GLU A 15 13.53 -21.89 -3.07
N TYR A 16 12.52 -21.79 -2.20
CA TYR A 16 11.12 -21.88 -2.62
C TYR A 16 10.47 -20.53 -2.92
N PHE A 17 10.89 -19.47 -2.22
CA PHE A 17 10.23 -18.17 -2.29
C PHE A 17 11.14 -17.04 -2.76
N GLY A 18 12.42 -17.30 -3.03
CA GLY A 18 13.37 -16.27 -3.48
C GLY A 18 13.62 -15.16 -2.45
N ILE A 19 13.38 -15.44 -1.16
CA ILE A 19 13.65 -14.52 -0.04
C ILE A 19 15.03 -14.85 0.52
N GLN A 20 15.96 -13.91 0.44
CA GLN A 20 17.35 -14.14 0.91
C GLN A 20 17.60 -13.40 2.20
N ILE A 21 18.16 -14.12 3.19
CA ILE A 21 18.50 -13.60 4.50
C ILE A 21 19.97 -13.90 4.75
N ASP A 22 20.74 -12.84 4.94
CA ASP A 22 22.19 -12.95 5.14
C ASP A 22 22.51 -13.62 6.48
N PRO A 23 23.73 -14.16 6.68
CA PRO A 23 24.14 -14.78 7.94
C PRO A 23 24.03 -13.86 9.16
N ASN A 24 24.09 -12.54 8.94
CA ASN A 24 23.90 -11.53 9.98
C ASN A 24 22.43 -11.35 10.40
N GLY A 25 21.47 -11.95 9.68
CA GLY A 25 20.03 -11.81 9.91
C GLY A 25 19.40 -10.62 9.17
N ASN A 26 20.06 -10.10 8.13
CA ASN A 26 19.55 -9.00 7.32
C ASN A 26 18.81 -9.55 6.10
N LEU A 27 17.67 -8.95 5.76
CA LEU A 27 16.95 -9.26 4.53
C LEU A 27 17.67 -8.60 3.34
N SER A 28 18.19 -9.41 2.41
CA SER A 28 18.97 -8.92 1.26
C SER A 28 18.24 -9.04 -0.08
N ARG A 29 17.27 -9.96 -0.21
CA ARG A 29 16.49 -10.16 -1.44
C ARG A 29 15.03 -10.49 -1.15
N LEU A 30 14.16 -10.00 -2.03
CA LEU A 30 12.74 -10.30 -2.07
C LEU A 30 12.35 -10.88 -3.45
N PRO A 31 11.29 -11.70 -3.53
CA PRO A 31 10.81 -12.24 -4.80
C PRO A 31 10.27 -11.18 -5.74
N ILE A 32 10.26 -11.45 -7.04
CA ILE A 32 9.48 -10.65 -7.99
C ILE A 32 8.20 -11.41 -8.27
N VAL A 33 7.10 -11.00 -7.63
CA VAL A 33 5.78 -11.63 -7.80
C VAL A 33 5.12 -11.18 -9.10
N LEU A 34 5.32 -9.92 -9.48
CA LEU A 34 4.77 -9.35 -10.69
C LEU A 34 5.83 -8.49 -11.38
N ASP A 35 5.94 -8.64 -12.70
CA ASP A 35 6.89 -7.87 -13.49
C ASP A 35 6.58 -6.36 -13.40
N GLN A 36 7.63 -5.55 -13.35
CA GLN A 36 7.56 -4.08 -13.26
C GLN A 36 6.79 -3.54 -12.03
N TYR A 37 6.63 -4.36 -10.98
CA TYR A 37 6.03 -3.92 -9.72
C TYR A 37 6.97 -4.16 -8.55
N THR A 38 7.23 -3.07 -7.83
CA THR A 38 7.95 -3.08 -6.54
C THR A 38 6.95 -2.73 -5.46
N PRO A 39 6.80 -3.55 -4.40
CA PRO A 39 5.89 -3.26 -3.31
C PRO A 39 6.41 -2.11 -2.46
N ASP A 40 5.56 -1.60 -1.58
CA ASP A 40 5.90 -0.54 -0.63
C ASP A 40 6.95 -1.03 0.39
N MET A 41 8.17 -0.49 0.30
CA MET A 41 9.29 -0.90 1.14
C MET A 41 9.13 -0.47 2.61
N ASP A 42 8.28 0.52 2.91
CA ASP A 42 8.00 0.94 4.28
C ASP A 42 7.28 -0.15 5.08
N ARG A 43 6.71 -1.14 4.39
CA ARG A 43 6.01 -2.30 4.98
C ARG A 43 6.89 -3.53 5.18
N VAL A 44 8.17 -3.46 4.82
CA VAL A 44 9.13 -4.55 5.06
C VAL A 44 9.16 -4.96 6.55
N PRO A 45 9.17 -4.04 7.54
CA PRO A 45 9.15 -4.43 8.95
C PRO A 45 7.91 -5.26 9.33
N GLU A 46 6.73 -4.89 8.83
CA GLU A 46 5.48 -5.63 9.04
C GLU A 46 5.56 -7.02 8.40
N PHE A 47 6.07 -7.11 7.17
CA PHE A 47 6.26 -8.38 6.48
C PHE A 47 7.19 -9.35 7.24
N VAL A 48 8.35 -8.89 7.71
CA VAL A 48 9.28 -9.74 8.47
C VAL A 48 8.67 -10.14 9.82
N LEU A 49 7.88 -9.27 10.44
CA LEU A 49 7.15 -9.61 11.67
C LEU A 49 6.14 -10.74 11.42
N CYS A 50 5.37 -10.67 10.32
CA CYS A 50 4.44 -11.73 9.92
C CYS A 50 5.17 -13.06 9.66
N LEU A 51 6.32 -13.05 8.99
CA LEU A 51 7.13 -14.26 8.80
C LEU A 51 7.57 -14.90 10.13
N GLY A 52 7.89 -14.08 11.13
CA GLY A 52 8.37 -14.55 12.43
C GLY A 52 7.28 -15.05 13.38
N ASN A 53 6.06 -14.52 13.27
CA ASN A 53 5.00 -14.72 14.26
C ASN A 53 3.76 -15.45 13.70
N ASP A 54 3.38 -15.18 12.45
CA ASP A 54 2.10 -15.63 11.89
C ASP A 54 2.26 -16.89 11.03
N VAL A 55 3.47 -17.17 10.56
CA VAL A 55 3.79 -18.39 9.81
C VAL A 55 3.85 -19.58 10.75
N ASN A 56 3.07 -20.61 10.43
CA ASN A 56 3.14 -21.90 11.12
C ASN A 56 4.23 -22.76 10.46
N TRP A 57 5.33 -22.98 11.16
CA TRP A 57 6.49 -23.74 10.66
C TRP A 57 6.42 -25.24 10.92
N ASP A 58 5.38 -25.72 11.61
CA ASP A 58 5.25 -27.11 12.05
C ASP A 58 4.52 -27.98 11.01
N ASP A 59 3.53 -27.40 10.31
CA ASP A 59 2.78 -28.07 9.24
C ASP A 59 3.20 -27.54 7.87
N GLU A 60 3.72 -28.41 7.01
CA GLU A 60 4.23 -28.05 5.68
C GLU A 60 3.18 -27.29 4.85
N LYS A 61 1.96 -27.80 4.75
CA LYS A 61 0.93 -27.19 3.90
C LYS A 61 0.53 -25.81 4.42
N ILE A 62 0.34 -25.68 5.73
CA ILE A 62 -0.03 -24.41 6.36
C ILE A 62 1.15 -23.42 6.30
N CYS A 63 2.39 -23.89 6.43
CA CYS A 63 3.61 -23.10 6.28
C CYS A 63 3.66 -22.41 4.91
N PHE A 64 3.57 -23.18 3.82
CA PHE A 64 3.59 -22.62 2.47
C PHE A 64 2.41 -21.67 2.23
N GLN A 65 1.22 -22.02 2.73
CA GLN A 65 0.04 -21.16 2.58
C GLN A 65 0.19 -19.83 3.33
N THR A 66 0.72 -19.84 4.56
CA THR A 66 0.89 -18.64 5.37
C THR A 66 2.03 -17.75 4.87
N ILE A 67 3.14 -18.33 4.38
CA ILE A 67 4.20 -17.57 3.70
C ILE A 67 3.66 -16.93 2.42
N ALA A 68 2.97 -17.70 1.57
CA ALA A 68 2.39 -17.16 0.33
C ALA A 68 1.37 -16.04 0.62
N ALA A 69 0.58 -16.17 1.69
CA ALA A 69 -0.32 -15.12 2.14
C ALA A 69 0.43 -13.88 2.65
N ALA A 70 1.53 -14.05 3.40
CA ALA A 70 2.36 -12.94 3.86
C ALA A 70 3.00 -12.18 2.68
N ILE A 71 3.52 -12.90 1.67
CA ILE A 71 4.03 -12.31 0.43
C ILE A 71 2.89 -11.60 -0.31
N GLY A 72 1.73 -12.25 -0.47
CA GLY A 72 0.58 -11.65 -1.14
C GLY A 72 0.09 -10.37 -0.48
N ASN A 73 0.06 -10.34 0.86
CA ASN A 73 -0.27 -9.14 1.64
C ASN A 73 0.78 -8.05 1.46
N PHE A 74 2.08 -8.38 1.56
CA PHE A 74 3.15 -7.40 1.37
C PHE A 74 3.14 -6.78 -0.05
N TYR A 75 2.82 -7.58 -1.08
CA TYR A 75 2.70 -7.10 -2.47
C TYR A 75 1.33 -6.48 -2.79
N ALA A 76 0.39 -6.41 -1.85
CA ALA A 76 -0.89 -5.78 -2.11
C ALA A 76 -0.73 -4.26 -2.37
N PHE A 77 -1.61 -3.72 -3.23
CA PHE A 77 -1.63 -2.30 -3.57
C PHE A 77 -2.27 -1.46 -2.46
N HIS A 78 -1.47 -1.12 -1.46
CA HIS A 78 -1.91 -0.27 -0.36
C HIS A 78 -2.12 1.18 -0.82
N PRO A 79 -3.02 1.92 -0.16
CA PRO A 79 -3.06 3.38 -0.31
C PRO A 79 -1.71 3.99 0.12
N PRO A 80 -1.26 5.08 -0.53
CA PRO A 80 -0.08 5.81 -0.08
C PRO A 80 -0.29 6.36 1.33
N LEU A 81 0.80 6.60 2.07
CA LEU A 81 0.74 7.16 3.43
C LEU A 81 0.11 8.56 3.45
N LEU A 82 0.41 9.34 2.42
CA LEU A 82 -0.13 10.68 2.22
C LEU A 82 -1.59 10.59 1.71
N PRO A 83 -2.55 11.33 2.31
CA PRO A 83 -3.94 11.31 1.86
C PRO A 83 -4.10 11.78 0.42
N ASN A 84 -5.18 11.38 -0.26
CA ASN A 84 -5.41 11.81 -1.64
C ASN A 84 -5.59 13.34 -1.66
N PRO A 85 -4.78 14.08 -2.43
CA PRO A 85 -4.95 15.53 -2.56
C PRO A 85 -6.25 15.90 -3.28
N SER A 86 -6.89 14.96 -3.98
CA SER A 86 -8.21 15.15 -4.59
C SER A 86 -9.35 15.00 -3.56
N GLY A 87 -10.23 16.00 -3.49
CA GLY A 87 -11.41 15.98 -2.63
C GLY A 87 -11.13 16.39 -1.18
N ASP A 88 -11.75 15.70 -0.22
CA ASP A 88 -11.70 16.08 1.21
C ASP A 88 -10.28 15.99 1.83
N GLY A 89 -9.37 15.22 1.22
CA GLY A 89 -7.99 15.08 1.69
C GLY A 89 -7.11 16.31 1.50
N MET A 90 -7.55 17.27 0.67
CA MET A 90 -6.84 18.54 0.45
C MET A 90 -6.70 19.39 1.72
N GLN A 91 -7.63 19.23 2.68
CA GLN A 91 -7.56 19.92 3.98
C GLN A 91 -6.36 19.50 4.83
N PHE A 92 -5.76 18.34 4.57
CA PHE A 92 -4.55 17.89 5.27
C PHE A 92 -3.34 18.75 4.92
N TYR A 93 -3.24 19.16 3.66
CA TYR A 93 -2.16 20.00 3.12
C TYR A 93 -2.43 21.49 3.29
N GLN A 94 -3.68 21.87 3.54
CA GLN A 94 -4.11 23.26 3.71
C GLN A 94 -4.37 23.63 5.19
N ARG A 95 -3.97 22.82 6.17
CA ARG A 95 -4.43 22.99 7.55
C ARG A 95 -3.89 24.27 8.22
N VAL A 96 -4.64 25.34 8.03
CA VAL A 96 -4.68 26.58 8.81
C VAL A 96 -5.08 26.25 10.26
N PRO A 97 -4.43 26.80 11.30
CA PRO A 97 -5.09 26.93 12.60
C PRO A 97 -6.01 28.16 12.58
N SER A 98 -7.31 27.93 12.72
CA SER A 98 -8.34 28.96 12.87
C SER A 98 -8.10 29.84 14.10
N ARG A 99 -7.90 31.14 13.88
CA ARG A 99 -8.26 32.33 14.71
C ARG A 99 -8.33 32.16 16.24
N THR A 100 -7.43 32.84 16.96
CA THR A 100 -7.80 33.59 18.18
C THR A 100 -8.24 35.00 17.78
N PRO A 101 -9.44 35.47 18.13
CA PRO A 101 -9.73 36.90 18.12
C PRO A 101 -9.22 37.48 19.43
N GLU A 102 -8.08 38.16 19.42
CA GLU A 102 -7.83 39.29 20.32
C GLU A 102 -6.58 40.06 19.89
N GLU A 103 -6.69 41.37 20.06
CA GLU A 103 -5.90 42.44 19.48
C GLU A 103 -4.45 42.46 19.97
N GLY A 104 -3.56 42.98 19.12
CA GLY A 104 -2.39 43.74 19.60
C GLY A 104 -1.02 43.07 19.43
N ASP A 105 -0.25 43.70 18.55
CA ASP A 105 1.19 43.95 18.65
C ASP A 105 2.18 43.05 17.88
N ALA A 106 3.12 43.75 17.27
CA ALA A 106 4.01 43.30 16.22
C ALA A 106 5.23 42.59 16.78
N SER A 107 5.45 41.35 16.35
CA SER A 107 6.78 40.73 16.28
C SER A 107 6.78 39.68 15.17
N LYS A 108 7.17 40.10 13.97
CA LYS A 108 7.42 39.21 12.83
C LYS A 108 8.69 38.40 13.09
N SER A 109 8.52 37.20 13.64
CA SER A 109 9.59 36.21 13.78
C SER A 109 9.84 35.47 12.47
N ALA A 110 11.11 35.26 12.12
CA ALA A 110 11.63 34.60 10.92
C ALA A 110 11.32 33.08 10.83
N VAL A 111 10.15 32.63 11.29
CA VAL A 111 9.74 31.22 11.39
C VAL A 111 8.70 30.84 10.31
N ASP A 112 8.09 31.82 9.64
CA ASP A 112 6.99 31.59 8.69
C ASP A 112 7.43 31.08 7.30
N VAL A 113 8.63 31.46 6.83
CA VAL A 113 9.06 31.18 5.44
C VAL A 113 9.34 29.69 5.19
N ASN A 114 9.74 28.93 6.22
CA ASN A 114 10.02 27.49 6.07
C ASN A 114 8.77 26.61 6.06
N LYS A 115 7.61 27.12 6.49
CA LYS A 115 6.43 26.27 6.67
C LYS A 115 5.67 26.08 5.36
N ASP A 116 5.48 27.15 4.60
CA ASP A 116 4.82 27.12 3.30
C ASP A 116 5.59 26.28 2.28
N GLU A 117 6.93 26.28 2.34
CA GLU A 117 7.79 25.47 1.46
C GLU A 117 7.63 23.97 1.75
N VAL A 118 7.59 23.57 3.04
CA VAL A 118 7.40 22.18 3.45
C VAL A 118 5.98 21.68 3.12
N GLU A 119 4.96 22.52 3.28
CA GLU A 119 3.57 22.17 2.91
C GLU A 119 3.43 21.95 1.40
N HIS A 120 4.07 22.80 0.59
CA HIS A 120 4.08 22.66 -0.87
C HIS A 120 4.85 21.41 -1.33
N GLU A 121 5.99 21.09 -0.70
CA GLU A 121 6.75 19.87 -0.99
C GLU A 121 5.94 18.60 -0.69
N LEU A 122 5.27 18.55 0.47
CA LEU A 122 4.41 17.42 0.86
C LEU A 122 3.22 17.23 -0.10
N LEU A 123 2.65 18.33 -0.61
CA LEU A 123 1.57 18.26 -1.58
C LEU A 123 2.05 17.66 -2.92
N LEU A 124 3.20 18.11 -3.42
CA LEU A 124 3.79 17.58 -4.64
C LEU A 124 4.14 16.08 -4.51
N GLU A 125 4.67 15.67 -3.36
CA GLU A 125 4.95 14.26 -3.06
C GLU A 125 3.66 13.42 -3.06
N ALA A 126 2.59 13.95 -2.45
CA ALA A 126 1.29 13.30 -2.45
C ALA A 126 0.73 13.14 -3.87
N GLU A 127 0.74 14.21 -4.67
CA GLU A 127 0.28 14.17 -6.07
C GLU A 127 1.05 13.13 -6.88
N SER A 128 2.38 13.10 -6.75
CA SER A 128 3.24 12.13 -7.43
C SER A 128 2.92 10.70 -7.01
N SER A 129 2.81 10.44 -5.70
CA SER A 129 2.54 9.11 -5.14
C SER A 129 1.18 8.56 -5.58
N TRP A 130 0.15 9.41 -5.57
CA TRP A 130 -1.20 9.04 -6.01
C TRP A 130 -1.25 8.81 -7.52
N ALA A 131 -0.63 9.68 -8.32
CA ALA A 131 -0.55 9.51 -9.78
C ALA A 131 0.19 8.22 -10.16
N GLN A 132 1.30 7.91 -9.47
CA GLN A 132 2.04 6.67 -9.67
C GLN A 132 1.17 5.45 -9.34
N ARG A 133 0.45 5.49 -8.22
CA ARG A 133 -0.46 4.40 -7.83
C ARG A 133 -1.56 4.17 -8.86
N GLU A 134 -2.20 5.22 -9.33
CA GLU A 134 -3.24 5.14 -10.37
C GLU A 134 -2.69 4.53 -11.66
N TRP A 135 -1.50 4.99 -12.08
CA TRP A 135 -0.83 4.45 -13.25
C TRP A 135 -0.53 2.96 -13.11
N SER A 136 0.05 2.53 -11.99
CA SER A 136 0.36 1.12 -11.72
C SER A 136 -0.90 0.26 -11.64
N ILE A 137 -1.99 0.75 -11.06
CA ILE A 137 -3.28 0.03 -11.06
C ILE A 137 -3.77 -0.20 -12.48
N GLN A 138 -3.76 0.85 -13.32
CA GLN A 138 -4.27 0.78 -14.68
C GLN A 138 -3.40 -0.07 -15.62
N HIS A 139 -2.08 0.04 -15.50
CA HIS A 139 -1.15 -0.50 -16.51
C HIS A 139 -0.39 -1.73 -16.05
N VAL A 140 -0.38 -2.04 -14.76
CA VAL A 140 0.32 -3.22 -14.21
C VAL A 140 -0.68 -4.18 -13.57
N LEU A 141 -1.46 -3.72 -12.58
CA LEU A 141 -2.35 -4.57 -11.81
C LEU A 141 -3.50 -5.14 -12.65
N PHE A 142 -4.31 -4.30 -13.29
CA PHE A 142 -5.46 -4.77 -14.07
C PHE A 142 -5.09 -5.69 -15.24
N PRO A 143 -4.07 -5.40 -16.05
CA PRO A 143 -3.61 -6.32 -17.09
C PRO A 143 -3.21 -7.68 -16.53
N SER A 144 -2.55 -7.70 -15.37
CA SER A 144 -2.10 -8.92 -14.70
C SER A 144 -3.25 -9.71 -14.09
N MET A 145 -4.20 -9.04 -13.44
CA MET A 145 -5.42 -9.66 -12.92
C MET A 145 -6.20 -10.35 -14.03
N ARG A 146 -6.31 -9.72 -15.22
CA ARG A 146 -6.99 -10.32 -16.37
C ARG A 146 -6.36 -11.66 -16.81
N LEU A 147 -5.05 -11.82 -16.63
CA LEU A 147 -4.31 -13.01 -17.05
C LEU A 147 -4.24 -14.08 -15.95
N PHE A 148 -4.08 -13.67 -14.69
CA PHE A 148 -3.68 -14.59 -13.61
C PHE A 148 -4.72 -14.75 -12.50
N LEU A 149 -5.65 -13.80 -12.31
CA LEU A 149 -6.60 -13.87 -11.20
C LEU A 149 -7.69 -14.91 -11.48
N LYS A 150 -7.82 -15.87 -10.56
CA LYS A 150 -8.95 -16.81 -10.50
C LYS A 150 -9.76 -16.51 -9.24
N PRO A 151 -10.78 -15.62 -9.31
CA PRO A 151 -11.47 -15.17 -8.11
C PRO A 151 -12.30 -16.31 -7.48
N PRO A 152 -12.15 -16.59 -6.18
CA PRO A 152 -13.00 -17.54 -5.49
C PRO A 152 -14.45 -17.02 -5.39
N THR A 153 -15.40 -17.94 -5.27
CA THR A 153 -16.84 -17.61 -5.20
C THR A 153 -17.19 -16.74 -4.00
N SER A 154 -16.42 -16.81 -2.91
CA SER A 154 -16.58 -15.97 -1.73
C SER A 154 -16.42 -14.48 -2.01
N MET A 155 -15.65 -14.09 -3.05
CA MET A 155 -15.49 -12.67 -3.44
C MET A 155 -16.78 -12.03 -3.96
N ALA A 156 -17.76 -12.82 -4.38
CA ALA A 156 -19.04 -12.32 -4.86
C ALA A 156 -19.97 -11.87 -3.71
N THR A 157 -19.73 -12.33 -2.48
CA THR A 157 -20.63 -12.12 -1.33
C THR A 157 -19.96 -11.43 -0.14
N ASN A 158 -18.63 -11.45 -0.05
CA ASN A 158 -17.88 -10.86 1.07
C ASN A 158 -17.66 -9.34 0.95
N GLY A 159 -18.19 -8.69 -0.09
CA GLY A 159 -18.01 -7.26 -0.34
C GLY A 159 -16.76 -6.88 -1.14
N THR A 160 -15.95 -7.84 -1.61
CA THR A 160 -14.80 -7.55 -2.49
C THR A 160 -15.25 -6.91 -3.81
N PHE A 161 -16.33 -7.42 -4.42
CA PHE A 161 -16.92 -6.82 -5.62
C PHE A 161 -18.35 -6.38 -5.35
N VAL A 162 -18.62 -5.09 -5.51
CA VAL A 162 -19.95 -4.50 -5.29
C VAL A 162 -20.44 -3.85 -6.58
N LYS A 163 -21.64 -4.23 -7.04
CA LYS A 163 -22.28 -3.62 -8.20
C LYS A 163 -22.82 -2.23 -7.83
N VAL A 164 -22.10 -1.19 -8.22
CA VAL A 164 -22.50 0.21 -7.97
C VAL A 164 -23.58 0.69 -8.96
N ALA A 165 -23.46 0.32 -10.23
CA ALA A 165 -24.38 0.77 -11.28
C ALA A 165 -24.64 -0.31 -12.35
N SER A 166 -25.63 -0.06 -13.21
CA SER A 166 -25.97 -0.93 -14.34
C SER A 166 -26.37 -0.05 -15.52
N LEU A 167 -25.71 -0.20 -16.67
CA LEU A 167 -26.02 0.60 -17.87
C LEU A 167 -27.50 0.46 -18.28
N GLU A 168 -28.08 -0.73 -18.17
CA GLU A 168 -29.52 -0.97 -18.42
C GLU A 168 -30.46 -0.12 -17.55
N LYS A 169 -30.04 0.20 -16.31
CA LYS A 169 -30.81 1.07 -15.42
C LYS A 169 -30.55 2.54 -15.73
N LEU A 170 -29.30 2.88 -16.08
CA LEU A 170 -28.91 4.23 -16.43
C LEU A 170 -29.56 4.69 -17.73
N TYR A 171 -29.61 3.85 -18.76
CA TYR A 171 -30.23 4.18 -20.05
C TYR A 171 -31.75 4.38 -20.00
N LYS A 172 -32.42 3.99 -18.90
CA LYS A 172 -33.84 4.31 -18.68
C LYS A 172 -34.08 5.74 -18.19
N ILE A 173 -33.03 6.39 -17.69
CA ILE A 173 -33.08 7.74 -17.09
C ILE A 173 -32.34 8.72 -17.99
N PHE A 174 -31.17 8.32 -18.50
CA PHE A 174 -30.30 9.13 -19.35
C PHE A 174 -30.49 8.73 -20.82
N GLU A 175 -31.46 9.38 -21.47
CA GLU A 175 -31.71 9.26 -22.91
C GLU A 175 -31.00 10.38 -23.69
N ARG A 176 -30.81 10.17 -25.00
CA ARG A 176 -30.26 11.22 -25.87
C ARG A 176 -31.32 12.31 -26.07
N CYS A 177 -30.89 13.57 -26.11
CA CYS A 177 -31.74 14.71 -26.46
C CYS A 177 -32.33 14.57 -27.87
#